data_AF-A0A835IAP7-F1
#
_entry.id   AF-A0A835IAP7-F1
#
_cell.length_a   1.000
_cell.length_b   1.000
_cell.length_c   1.000
_cell.angle_alpha   90.00
_cell.angle_beta   90.00
_cell.angle_gamma   90.00
#
_symmetry.space_group_name_H-M   'P 1'
#
loop_
_entity.id
_entity.type
_entity.pdbx_description
1 polymer ?
#
loop_
_entity_poly.entity_id
_entity_poly.type
_entity_poly.pdbx_seq_one_letter_code
_entity_poly.pdbx_strand_id
1 'polypeptide(L)'
;MMEKERVCVTGGGGYQASWLIKLLLSKGYMVHATVRDPNDEKNAHLLTLENASENLRLFKTELLDYDGLSAAAPVSKSQMLFQQNWA
;
A
#
# COMPACT_ATOMS: atom_id res chain seq x y z
N MET A 1 -0.83 -16.65 18.50
CA MET A 1 -0.65 -15.24 18.09
C MET A 1 -1.21 -15.16 16.68
N MET A 2 -2.33 -14.46 16.47
CA MET A 2 -2.91 -14.35 15.12
C MET A 2 -1.96 -13.52 14.26
N GLU A 3 -1.42 -14.13 13.21
CA GLU A 3 -0.60 -13.43 12.22
C GLU A 3 -1.52 -12.48 11.46
N LYS A 4 -1.36 -11.16 11.66
CA LYS A 4 -2.08 -10.17 10.85
C LYS A 4 -1.60 -10.33 9.41
N GLU A 5 -2.50 -10.72 8.52
CA GLU A 5 -2.20 -10.84 7.08
C GLU A 5 -1.70 -9.48 6.56
N ARG A 6 -0.56 -9.50 5.86
CA ARG A 6 0.07 -8.31 5.28
C ARG A 6 -0.29 -8.22 3.81
N VAL A 7 -0.85 -7.11 3.35
CA VAL A 7 -1.24 -6.90 1.95
C VAL A 7 -0.37 -5.81 1.34
N CYS A 8 0.21 -6.08 0.16
CA CYS A 8 0.91 -5.07 -0.62
C CYS A 8 -0.04 -4.47 -1.66
N VAL A 9 -0.17 -3.13 -1.65
CA VAL A 9 -0.94 -2.35 -2.62
C VAL A 9 0.03 -1.59 -3.52
N THR A 10 -0.01 -1.91 -4.82
CA THR A 10 0.78 -1.19 -5.82
C THR A 10 0.10 0.11 -6.24
N GLY A 11 0.78 1.25 -6.17
CA GLY A 11 0.19 2.55 -6.60
C GLY A 11 -0.82 3.15 -5.61
N GLY A 12 -0.50 3.10 -4.31
CA GLY A 12 -1.34 3.56 -3.19
C GLY A 12 -1.81 5.02 -3.26
N GLY A 13 -1.10 5.88 -3.98
CA GLY A 13 -1.43 7.31 -4.14
C GLY A 13 -2.56 7.59 -5.15
N GLY A 14 -3.16 6.55 -5.74
CA GLY A 14 -4.30 6.69 -6.63
C GLY A 14 -5.63 6.77 -5.87
N TYR A 15 -6.63 7.42 -6.48
CA TYR A 15 -7.97 7.56 -5.88
C TYR A 15 -8.61 6.21 -5.51
N GLN A 16 -8.55 5.20 -6.38
CA GLN A 16 -9.10 3.87 -6.06
C GLN A 16 -8.30 3.15 -4.96
N ALA A 17 -6.97 3.33 -4.97
CA ALA A 17 -6.09 2.66 -4.02
C ALA A 17 -6.26 3.21 -2.59
N SER A 18 -6.54 4.50 -2.43
CA SER A 18 -6.78 5.10 -1.11
C SER A 18 -8.01 4.53 -0.41
N TRP A 19 -9.11 4.28 -1.14
CA TRP A 19 -10.29 3.60 -0.62
C TRP A 19 -10.01 2.14 -0.25
N LEU A 20 -9.23 1.44 -1.08
CA LEU A 20 -8.82 0.07 -0.80
C LEU A 20 -7.97 -0.01 0.48
N ILE A 21 -6.98 0.87 0.63
CA ILE A 21 -6.14 0.98 1.83
C ILE A 21 -7.01 1.23 3.06
N LYS A 22 -7.95 2.18 2.98
CA LYS A 22 -8.90 2.47 4.07
C LYS A 22 -9.72 1.24 4.46
N LEU A 23 -10.23 0.48 3.50
CA LEU A 23 -11.00 -0.74 3.76
C LEU A 23 -10.15 -1.83 4.43
N LEU A 24 -8.91 -2.03 3.96
CA LEU A 24 -7.99 -3.03 4.52
C LEU A 24 -7.58 -2.67 5.96
N LEU A 25 -7.28 -1.39 6.22
CA LEU A 25 -6.95 -0.89 7.56
C LEU A 25 -8.15 -1.06 8.52
N SER A 26 -9.37 -0.76 8.07
CA SER A 26 -10.60 -0.96 8.86
C SER A 26 -10.84 -2.43 9.22
N LYS A 27 -10.40 -3.36 8.36
CA LYS A 27 -10.46 -4.80 8.62
C LYS A 27 -9.30 -5.32 9.51
N GLY A 28 -8.37 -4.45 9.91
CA GLY A 28 -7.22 -4.80 10.76
C GLY A 28 -6.05 -5.45 10.03
N TYR A 29 -6.00 -5.35 8.69
CA TYR A 29 -4.86 -5.84 7.91
C TYR A 29 -3.67 -4.88 8.02
N MET A 30 -2.46 -5.42 7.90
CA MET A 30 -1.25 -4.62 7.69
C MET A 30 -1.11 -4.31 6.20
N VAL A 31 -1.03 -3.03 5.85
CA VAL A 31 -1.00 -2.57 4.46
C VAL A 31 0.36 -1.96 4.14
N HIS A 32 1.02 -2.50 3.12
CA HIS A 32 2.19 -1.91 2.50
C HIS A 32 1.75 -1.25 1.19
N ALA A 33 1.69 0.08 1.16
CA ALA A 33 1.29 0.80 -0.03
C ALA A 33 2.54 1.39 -0.71
N THR A 34 2.67 1.16 -2.00
CA THR A 34 3.75 1.75 -2.78
C THR A 34 3.30 3.06 -3.41
N VAL A 35 4.13 4.09 -3.33
CA VAL A 35 3.87 5.40 -3.90
C VAL A 35 5.12 5.93 -4.59
N ARG A 36 4.95 6.78 -5.61
CA ARG A 36 6.08 7.40 -6.31
C ARG A 36 6.90 8.32 -5.39
N ASP A 37 6.22 9.07 -4.54
CA ASP A 37 6.86 9.93 -3.54
C ASP A 37 6.05 9.92 -2.23
N PRO A 38 6.58 9.36 -1.12
CA PRO A 38 5.89 9.33 0.16
C PRO A 38 5.72 10.70 0.81
N ASN A 39 6.49 11.71 0.40
CA ASN A 39 6.41 13.08 0.94
C ASN A 39 5.47 13.99 0.15
N ASP A 40 4.86 13.49 -0.92
CA ASP A 40 3.92 14.25 -1.72
C ASP A 40 2.64 14.53 -0.91
N GLU A 41 2.18 15.78 -0.90
CA GLU A 41 0.95 16.20 -0.21
C GLU A 41 -0.26 15.36 -0.62
N LYS A 42 -0.26 14.86 -1.86
CA LYS A 42 -1.31 13.96 -2.35
C LYS A 42 -1.42 12.68 -1.54
N ASN A 43 -0.39 12.25 -0.81
CA ASN A 43 -0.38 11.02 -0.01
C ASN A 43 -0.64 11.30 1.48
N ALA A 44 -0.67 12.56 1.90
CA ALA A 44 -0.90 12.93 3.30
C ALA A 44 -2.22 12.36 3.84
N HIS A 45 -3.26 12.32 3.01
CA HIS A 45 -4.57 11.75 3.36
C HIS A 45 -4.54 10.26 3.70
N LEU A 46 -3.53 9.50 3.24
CA LEU A 46 -3.36 8.08 3.57
C LEU A 46 -2.86 7.90 5.01
N LEU A 47 -2.01 8.82 5.47
CA LEU A 47 -1.45 8.81 6.82
C LEU A 47 -2.47 9.27 7.87
N THR A 48 -3.49 10.02 7.47
CA THR A 48 -4.60 10.44 8.35
C THR A 48 -5.71 9.39 8.50
N LEU A 49 -5.59 8.24 7.83
CA LEU A 49 -6.58 7.16 7.96
C LEU A 49 -6.50 6.51 9.35
N GLU A 50 -7.65 6.08 9.85
CA GLU A 50 -7.71 5.32 11.09
C GLU A 50 -6.86 4.05 10.98
N ASN A 51 -6.08 3.76 12.02
CA ASN A 51 -5.15 2.62 12.08
C ASN A 51 -3.96 2.69 11.10
N ALA A 52 -3.77 3.79 10.36
CA ALA A 52 -2.65 3.94 9.44
C ALA A 52 -1.30 4.07 10.14
N SER A 53 -1.22 4.78 11.27
CA SER A 53 0.02 4.95 12.02
C SER A 53 0.66 3.62 12.45
N GLU A 54 -0.15 2.60 12.72
CA GLU A 54 0.32 1.28 13.18
C GLU A 54 0.37 0.24 12.06
N ASN A 55 -0.56 0.30 11.11
CA ASN A 55 -0.76 -0.76 10.13
C ASN A 55 -0.47 -0.34 8.67
N LEU A 56 -0.23 0.94 8.38
CA LEU A 56 0.14 1.41 7.03
C LEU A 56 1.64 1.73 6.95
N ARG A 57 2.31 1.19 5.94
CA ARG A 57 3.67 1.60 5.55
C ARG A 57 3.68 2.05 4.11
N LEU A 58 4.18 3.27 3.88
CA LEU A 58 4.40 3.80 2.54
C LEU A 58 5.81 3.45 2.08
N PHE A 59 5.90 2.81 0.92
CA PHE A 59 7.17 2.49 0.26
C PHE A 59 7.33 3.37 -0.97
N LYS A 60 8.48 4.05 -1.06
CA LYS A 60 8.85 4.76 -2.28
C LYS A 60 9.27 3.74 -3.33
N THR A 61 8.56 3.68 -4.46
CA THR A 61 8.99 2.88 -5.61
C THR A 61 8.40 3.46 -6.89
N GLU A 62 9.17 3.35 -7.96
CA GLU A 62 8.71 3.64 -9.31
C GLU A 62 8.30 2.33 -10.01
N LEU A 63 7.39 2.43 -10.99
CA LEU A 63 6.88 1.27 -11.74
C LEU A 63 7.97 0.48 -12.49
N LEU A 64 9.14 1.10 -12.70
CA LEU A 64 10.31 0.50 -13.36
C LEU A 64 11.39 0.06 -12.37
N ASP A 65 11.20 0.28 -11.07
CA ASP A 65 12.16 -0.08 -10.04
C ASP A 65 11.80 -1.46 -9.45
N TYR A 66 12.36 -2.50 -10.05
CA TYR A 66 12.15 -3.88 -9.63
C TYR A 66 12.68 -4.15 -8.20
N ASP A 67 13.77 -3.47 -7.82
CA ASP A 67 14.34 -3.57 -6.48
C ASP A 67 13.40 -2.98 -5.43
N GLY A 68 12.84 -1.80 -5.72
CA GLY A 68 11.81 -1.15 -4.88
C GLY A 68 10.55 -1.99 -4.72
N LEU A 69 10.12 -2.68 -5.79
CA LEU A 69 8.96 -3.58 -5.75
C LEU A 69 9.23 -4.83 -4.90
N SER A 70 10.44 -5.41 -4.97
CA SER A 70 10.81 -6.58 -4.17
C SER A 70 10.88 -6.27 -2.68
N ALA A 71 11.30 -5.05 -2.32
CA ALA A 71 11.33 -4.59 -0.93
C ALA A 71 9.93 -4.37 -0.33
N ALA A 72 8.96 -3.94 -1.16
CA ALA A 72 7.58 -3.73 -0.75
C ALA A 72 6.78 -5.04 -0.61
N ALA A 73 7.10 -6.04 -1.43
CA ALA A 73 6.44 -7.33 -1.48
C ALA A 73 7.41 -8.48 -1.08
N PRO A 74 7.67 -8.71 0.23
CA PRO A 74 8.32 -9.95 0.64
C PRO A 74 7.48 -11.14 0.17
N VAL A 75 8.13 -12.12 -0.45
CA VAL A 75 7.58 -13.17 -1.34
C VAL A 75 6.69 -14.22 -0.63
N SER A 76 5.95 -13.84 0.41
CA SER A 76 5.01 -14.71 1.12
C SER A 76 3.56 -14.31 0.81
N LYS A 77 2.93 -15.07 -0.09
CA LYS A 77 1.48 -15.37 -0.23
C LYS A 77 0.42 -14.26 -0.25
N SER A 78 0.71 -12.97 -0.11
CA SER A 78 -0.33 -11.95 -0.03
C SER A 78 -0.25 -10.95 -1.18
N GLN A 79 -0.83 -11.34 -2.31
CA GLN A 79 -0.81 -10.58 -3.56
C GLN A 79 -2.23 -10.12 -3.89
N MET A 80 -2.53 -8.84 -3.69
CA MET A 80 -3.60 -8.16 -4.42
C MET A 80 -2.97 -7.02 -5.22
N LEU A 81 -2.47 -7.38 -6.41
CA LEU A 81 -1.99 -6.42 -7.41
C LEU A 81 -3.21 -5.71 -8.02
N PHE A 82 -3.42 -4.46 -7.63
CA PHE A 82 -4.31 -3.56 -8.36
C PHE A 82 -3.46 -2.78 -9.37
N GLN A 83 -3.09 -3.41 -10.49
CA GLN A 83 -2.60 -2.65 -11.65
C GLN A 83 -3.81 -2.12 -12.40
N GLN A 84 -4.00 -0.80 -12.39
CA GLN A 84 -4.94 -0.17 -13.31
C GLN A 84 -4.35 -0.21 -14.71
N ASN A 85 -4.64 -1.28 -15.45
CA ASN A 85 -4.63 -1.27 -16.90
C ASN A 85 -6.05 -0.93 -17.35
N TRP A 86 -6.40 0.35 -17.42
CA TRP A 86 -7.56 0.81 -18.17
C TRP A 86 -7.06 1.46 -19.45
N ALA A 87 -7.59 0.96 -20.56
CA ALA A 87 -7.24 1.22 -21.95
C ALA A 87 -7.21 2.71 -22.33
#